data_AF-A0A2L0B7A1-F1
#
_entry.id   AF-A0A2L0B7A1-F1
#
_cell.length_a   1.000
_cell.length_b   1.000
_cell.length_c   1.000
_cell.angle_alpha   90.00
_cell.angle_beta   90.00
_cell.angle_gamma   90.00
#
_symmetry.space_group_name_H-M   'P 1'
#
loop_
_entity.id
_entity.type
_entity.pdbx_description
1 polymer ?
#
loop_
_entity_poly.entity_id
_entity_poly.type
_entity_poly.pdbx_seq_one_letter_code
_entity_poly.pdbx_strand_id
1 'polypeptide(L)'
;VEGGLKFEFSEFKDCFSQTNEKPDEPTEEDDENEENRLILRECFKNMVDTLSRQSPEKITQIQLLVRELRRITLLWDELWLGTLLQHHSEIAKRQHQLEIEIEKVNENQTLSNEQKLALITEKYRIITKPIVFILEQLQSVTNSEPETPHEKLFRDQHHETIKQVVEKLKNPENPEKNPSECWQPLKILQNKLQQKAHKRTAYSLKMHDISPILANLKDTVIAMPGCNSKITISHVSNHVSILPTKTKPKKLIFYGSNGKTFTYLFKGLEDLHLDERIMQFLTITNSMMAQTDLNYRARHYSVIPLGPRSGLISWVDGTTPIFTLYKRWQQREAAKVANKNPTSGNPQILRPSELFYNKLNPLLQEIWVKNVDNRREWPLPVLKQVLTELMAETPNDLLAKELWCHSINAGEWWQIVRNYSYSVAVMSVIGYIIGLGDRHLNNMLVDLSTGEV
;
A
#
# COMPACT_ATOMS: atom_id res chain seq x y z
N VAL A 1 27.14 0.55 18.90
CA VAL A 1 26.57 1.75 19.55
C VAL A 1 25.16 1.39 19.99
N GLU A 2 25.02 1.05 21.27
CA GLU A 2 23.76 0.84 21.96
C GLU A 2 23.05 2.21 22.09
N GLY A 3 21.74 2.25 21.84
CA GLY A 3 20.97 3.49 21.86
C GLY A 3 19.92 3.63 20.74
N GLY A 4 19.68 2.60 19.93
CA GLY A 4 18.50 2.52 19.07
C GLY A 4 17.48 1.58 19.69
N LEU A 5 16.32 2.10 20.10
CA LEU A 5 15.15 1.28 20.43
C LEU A 5 14.98 0.22 19.33
N LYS A 6 15.05 -1.06 19.73
CA LYS A 6 14.72 -2.20 18.87
C LYS A 6 13.25 -2.05 18.47
N PHE A 7 13.00 -1.35 17.38
CA PHE A 7 11.74 -1.44 16.64
C PHE A 7 11.74 -2.77 15.89
N GLU A 8 11.49 -3.83 16.66
CA GLU A 8 11.21 -5.15 16.17
C GLU A 8 9.72 -5.19 15.83
N PHE A 9 9.42 -4.94 14.55
CA PHE A 9 8.07 -5.11 13.97
C PHE A 9 7.52 -6.55 14.10
N SER A 10 8.27 -7.47 14.74
CA SER A 10 7.84 -8.79 15.16
C SER A 10 6.76 -8.74 16.26
N GLU A 11 6.72 -7.73 17.13
CA GLU A 11 5.61 -7.61 18.10
C GLU A 11 4.29 -7.19 17.41
N PHE A 12 4.41 -6.57 16.24
CA PHE A 12 3.31 -6.26 15.33
C PHE A 12 3.03 -7.38 14.32
N LYS A 13 3.71 -8.52 14.44
CA LYS A 13 3.52 -9.68 13.55
C LYS A 13 2.11 -10.24 13.71
N ASP A 14 1.55 -10.18 14.91
CA ASP A 14 0.20 -10.69 15.21
C ASP A 14 -0.91 -9.67 15.00
N CYS A 15 -0.61 -8.37 15.13
CA CYS A 15 -1.61 -7.33 14.88
C CYS A 15 -1.86 -7.07 13.39
N PHE A 16 -0.89 -7.37 12.51
CA PHE A 16 -0.96 -7.04 11.07
C PHE A 16 -0.96 -8.27 10.15
N SER A 17 -0.91 -9.49 10.69
CA SER A 17 -1.12 -10.73 9.94
C SER A 17 -2.63 -11.02 9.80
N GLN A 18 -3.05 -11.53 8.64
CA GLN A 18 -4.43 -11.96 8.39
C GLN A 18 -4.71 -13.38 8.90
N THR A 19 -3.95 -13.89 9.85
CA THR A 19 -4.01 -15.31 10.24
C THR A 19 -4.36 -15.42 11.71
N ASN A 20 -5.61 -15.83 11.97
CA ASN A 20 -6.08 -16.37 13.25
C ASN A 20 -5.41 -17.74 13.49
N GLU A 21 -4.13 -17.74 13.87
CA GLU A 21 -3.50 -18.96 14.40
C GLU A 21 -3.08 -18.71 15.85
N LYS A 22 -3.39 -19.70 16.69
CA LYS A 22 -3.10 -19.71 18.12
C LYS A 22 -1.57 -19.65 18.31
N PRO A 23 -1.07 -19.14 19.44
CA PRO A 23 0.35 -19.28 19.75
C PRO A 23 0.61 -20.76 20.08
N ASP A 24 1.21 -21.48 19.14
CA ASP A 24 1.70 -22.83 19.35
C ASP A 24 3.01 -22.78 20.18
N GLU A 25 3.24 -23.82 20.98
CA GLU A 25 4.44 -23.98 21.80
C GLU A 25 5.71 -24.03 20.93
N PRO A 26 6.84 -23.44 21.37
CA PRO A 26 8.07 -23.41 20.58
C PRO A 26 8.60 -24.83 20.33
N THR A 27 8.93 -25.12 19.07
CA THR A 27 9.42 -26.42 18.61
C THR A 27 10.95 -26.43 18.47
N GLU A 28 11.59 -27.60 18.40
CA GLU A 28 13.05 -27.72 18.18
C GLU A 28 13.53 -27.06 16.87
N GLU A 29 12.66 -26.91 15.86
CA GLU A 29 12.93 -26.17 14.61
C GLU A 29 12.98 -24.64 14.82
N ASP A 30 12.33 -24.11 15.86
CA ASP A 30 12.40 -22.68 16.20
C ASP A 30 13.76 -22.33 16.82
N ASP A 31 14.35 -23.25 17.59
CA ASP A 31 15.67 -23.07 18.22
C ASP A 31 16.81 -23.10 17.18
N GLU A 32 16.79 -24.04 16.21
CA GLU A 32 17.76 -24.05 15.09
C GLU A 32 17.64 -22.79 14.22
N ASN A 33 16.43 -22.25 14.04
CA ASN A 33 16.21 -21.00 13.32
C ASN A 33 16.73 -19.77 14.07
N GLU A 34 16.63 -19.74 15.40
CA GLU A 34 17.18 -18.65 16.21
C GLU A 34 18.72 -18.68 16.24
N GLU A 35 19.35 -19.86 16.32
CA GLU A 35 20.80 -19.97 16.21
C GLU A 35 21.30 -19.48 14.85
N ASN A 36 20.66 -19.89 13.76
CA ASN A 36 20.97 -19.41 12.41
C ASN A 36 20.79 -17.89 12.27
N ARG A 37 19.76 -17.31 12.90
CA ARG A 37 19.56 -15.85 12.94
C ARG A 37 20.64 -15.13 13.72
N LEU A 38 21.12 -15.70 14.83
CA LEU A 38 22.21 -15.14 15.61
C LEU A 38 23.51 -15.14 14.81
N ILE A 39 23.82 -16.25 14.12
CA ILE A 39 24.99 -16.34 13.23
C ILE A 39 24.91 -15.29 12.12
N LEU A 40 23.76 -15.16 11.45
CA LEU A 40 23.56 -14.14 10.41
C LEU A 40 23.74 -12.72 10.96
N ARG A 41 23.17 -12.43 12.15
CA ARG A 41 23.32 -11.12 12.81
C ARG A 41 24.78 -10.81 13.09
N GLU A 42 25.56 -11.78 13.56
CA GLU A 42 26.99 -11.61 13.82
C GLU A 42 27.78 -11.37 12.52
N CYS A 43 27.51 -12.15 11.47
CA CYS A 43 28.10 -11.94 10.13
C CYS A 43 27.81 -10.54 9.59
N PHE A 44 26.55 -10.08 9.66
CA PHE A 44 26.18 -8.72 9.23
C PHE A 44 26.89 -7.64 10.05
N LYS A 45 27.00 -7.83 11.38
CA LYS A 45 27.74 -6.91 12.25
C LYS A 45 29.21 -6.81 11.85
N ASN A 46 29.88 -7.94 11.63
CA ASN A 46 31.28 -7.99 11.21
C ASN A 46 31.50 -7.32 9.83
N MET A 47 30.57 -7.49 8.89
CA MET A 47 30.61 -6.80 7.59
C MET A 47 30.45 -5.28 7.76
N VAL A 48 29.49 -4.83 8.57
CA VAL A 48 29.28 -3.40 8.85
C VAL A 48 30.51 -2.80 9.54
N ASP A 49 31.12 -3.51 10.49
CA ASP A 49 32.34 -3.04 11.18
C ASP A 49 33.51 -2.91 10.21
N THR A 50 33.66 -3.87 9.29
CA THR A 50 34.70 -3.83 8.25
C THR A 50 34.50 -2.65 7.29
N LEU A 51 33.27 -2.47 6.80
CA LEU A 51 32.93 -1.35 5.92
C LEU A 51 33.06 0.01 6.63
N SER A 52 32.74 0.06 7.93
CA SER A 52 32.88 1.27 8.75
C SER A 52 34.34 1.66 8.95
N ARG A 53 35.26 0.69 9.04
CA ARG A 53 36.71 0.98 9.05
C ARG A 53 37.21 1.54 7.72
N GLN A 54 36.65 1.11 6.60
CA GLN A 54 37.05 1.56 5.26
C GLN A 54 36.45 2.91 4.87
N SER A 55 35.22 3.19 5.27
CA SER A 55 34.49 4.41 4.90
C SER A 55 33.50 4.82 6.00
N PRO A 56 34.00 5.32 7.15
CA PRO A 56 33.17 5.58 8.33
C PRO A 56 32.05 6.58 8.03
N GLU A 57 32.38 7.68 7.36
CA GLU A 57 31.41 8.72 7.00
C GLU A 57 30.25 8.16 6.16
N LYS A 58 30.57 7.36 5.14
CA LYS A 58 29.56 6.78 4.24
C LYS A 58 28.62 5.85 5.00
N ILE A 59 29.15 5.02 5.89
CA ILE A 59 28.31 4.08 6.67
C ILE A 59 27.43 4.84 7.66
N THR A 60 27.95 5.85 8.36
CA THR A 60 27.13 6.69 9.25
C THR A 60 26.01 7.40 8.49
N GLN A 61 26.30 7.98 7.33
CA GLN A 61 25.30 8.64 6.49
C GLN A 61 24.24 7.65 5.98
N ILE A 62 24.63 6.43 5.57
CA ILE A 62 23.68 5.38 5.15
C ILE A 62 22.80 4.93 6.31
N GLN A 63 23.37 4.69 7.50
CA GLN A 63 22.61 4.30 8.68
C GLN A 63 21.57 5.36 9.04
N LEU A 64 21.96 6.63 8.96
CA LEU A 64 21.06 7.76 9.18
C LEU A 64 19.94 7.79 8.13
N LEU A 65 20.28 7.68 6.84
CA LEU A 65 19.30 7.64 5.75
C LEU A 65 18.28 6.51 5.94
N VAL A 66 18.74 5.29 6.20
CA VAL A 66 17.87 4.12 6.39
C VAL A 66 16.99 4.28 7.63
N ARG A 67 17.54 4.79 8.73
CA ARG A 67 16.78 5.04 9.96
C ARG A 67 15.65 6.04 9.72
N GLU A 68 15.94 7.14 9.05
CA GLU A 68 14.94 8.16 8.75
C GLU A 68 13.90 7.70 7.72
N LEU A 69 14.33 6.96 6.69
CA LEU A 69 13.41 6.32 5.75
C LEU A 69 12.45 5.37 6.48
N ARG A 70 12.97 4.55 7.40
CA ARG A 70 12.14 3.67 8.24
C ARG A 70 11.15 4.47 9.07
N ARG A 71 11.55 5.59 9.68
CA ARG A 71 10.66 6.47 10.45
C ARG A 71 9.51 7.02 9.61
N ILE A 72 9.79 7.51 8.39
CA ILE A 72 8.75 8.09 7.53
C ILE A 72 7.89 7.03 6.80
N THR A 73 8.16 5.73 7.00
CA THR A 73 7.37 4.63 6.40
C THR A 73 5.92 4.74 6.79
N LEU A 74 5.68 4.83 8.10
CA LEU A 74 4.36 4.85 8.71
C LEU A 74 4.35 5.92 9.79
N LEU A 75 3.67 7.02 9.51
CA LEU A 75 3.53 8.13 10.46
C LEU A 75 2.58 7.74 11.60
N TRP A 76 2.66 8.42 12.75
CA TRP A 76 1.84 8.06 13.92
C TRP A 76 0.33 8.10 13.65
N ASP A 77 -0.16 9.09 12.90
CA ASP A 77 -1.56 9.17 12.51
C ASP A 77 -1.97 8.06 11.53
N GLU A 78 -1.09 7.70 10.59
CA GLU A 78 -1.27 6.57 9.68
C GLU A 78 -1.30 5.24 10.43
N LEU A 79 -0.43 5.05 11.43
CA LEU A 79 -0.38 3.88 12.30
C LEU A 79 -1.71 3.72 13.06
N TRP A 80 -2.13 4.77 13.78
CA TRP A 80 -3.38 4.75 14.53
C TRP A 80 -4.60 4.48 13.63
N LEU A 81 -4.74 5.22 12.52
CA LEU A 81 -5.87 5.03 11.62
C LEU A 81 -5.83 3.65 10.94
N GLY A 82 -4.65 3.19 10.53
CA GLY A 82 -4.45 1.89 9.89
C GLY A 82 -4.87 0.75 10.80
N THR A 83 -4.40 0.74 12.05
CA THR A 83 -4.76 -0.29 13.04
C THR A 83 -6.25 -0.26 13.38
N LEU A 84 -6.84 0.93 13.58
CA LEU A 84 -8.29 1.05 13.86
C LEU A 84 -9.15 0.55 12.70
N LEU A 85 -8.75 0.82 11.45
CA LEU A 85 -9.46 0.32 10.26
C LEU A 85 -9.33 -1.19 10.10
N GLN A 86 -8.15 -1.74 10.39
CA GLN A 86 -7.91 -3.17 10.30
C GLN A 86 -8.75 -3.96 11.31
N HIS A 87 -8.83 -3.49 12.56
CA HIS A 87 -9.62 -4.14 13.60
C HIS A 87 -11.09 -3.69 13.64
N HIS A 88 -11.55 -2.91 12.67
CA HIS A 88 -12.92 -2.36 12.68
C HIS A 88 -14.00 -3.45 12.72
N SER A 89 -13.84 -4.53 11.93
CA SER A 89 -14.79 -5.64 11.91
C SER A 89 -14.80 -6.41 13.23
N GLU A 90 -13.64 -6.59 13.87
CA GLU A 90 -13.49 -7.24 15.16
C GLU A 90 -14.10 -6.41 16.29
N ILE A 91 -13.86 -5.10 16.28
CA ILE A 91 -14.49 -4.14 17.20
C ILE A 91 -16.02 -4.22 17.09
N ALA A 92 -16.55 -4.22 15.86
CA ALA A 92 -18.00 -4.31 15.63
C ALA A 92 -18.59 -5.65 16.12
N LYS A 93 -17.91 -6.77 15.87
CA LYS A 93 -18.32 -8.09 16.38
C LYS A 93 -18.37 -8.12 17.90
N ARG A 94 -17.36 -7.57 18.56
CA ARG A 94 -17.29 -7.52 20.04
C ARG A 94 -18.32 -6.60 20.65
N GLN A 95 -18.60 -5.47 20.01
CA GLN A 95 -19.69 -4.59 20.41
C GLN A 95 -21.02 -5.34 20.38
N HIS A 96 -21.30 -6.05 19.28
CA HIS A 96 -22.53 -6.83 19.16
C HIS A 96 -22.59 -8.00 20.15
N GLN A 97 -21.47 -8.69 20.38
CA GLN A 97 -21.37 -9.75 21.37
C GLN A 97 -21.67 -9.25 22.78
N LEU A 98 -21.16 -8.05 23.13
CA LEU A 98 -21.43 -7.42 24.42
C LEU A 98 -22.91 -7.08 24.59
N GLU A 99 -23.57 -6.55 23.55
CA GLU A 99 -25.01 -6.25 23.57
C GLU A 99 -25.84 -7.51 23.87
N ILE A 100 -25.54 -8.62 23.18
CA ILE A 100 -26.21 -9.91 23.39
C ILE A 100 -25.99 -10.45 24.81
N GLU A 101 -24.76 -10.40 25.32
CA GLU A 101 -24.46 -10.92 26.66
C GLU A 101 -25.11 -10.08 27.78
N ILE A 102 -25.23 -8.77 27.59
CA ILE A 102 -25.93 -7.89 28.53
C ILE A 102 -27.43 -8.19 28.55
N GLU A 103 -28.04 -8.41 27.37
CA GLU A 103 -29.44 -8.79 27.27
C GLU A 103 -29.73 -10.10 28.02
N LYS A 104 -28.91 -11.13 27.82
CA LYS A 104 -29.03 -12.41 28.54
C LYS A 104 -28.91 -12.28 30.06
N VAL A 105 -27.99 -11.43 30.55
CA VAL A 105 -27.83 -11.20 32.00
C VAL A 105 -29.04 -10.46 32.57
N ASN A 106 -29.60 -9.52 31.81
CA ASN A 106 -30.78 -8.76 32.21
C ASN A 106 -32.05 -9.62 32.25
N GLU A 107 -32.24 -10.53 31.30
CA GLU A 107 -33.38 -11.46 31.22
C GLU A 107 -33.43 -12.48 32.38
N ASN A 108 -32.28 -12.77 33.01
CA ASN A 108 -32.23 -13.74 34.10
C ASN A 108 -32.93 -13.21 35.36
N GLN A 109 -34.02 -13.87 35.77
CA GLN A 109 -34.82 -13.45 36.94
C GLN A 109 -34.24 -13.89 38.29
N THR A 110 -33.26 -14.79 38.29
CA THR A 110 -32.70 -15.38 39.53
C THR A 110 -31.58 -14.54 40.17
N LEU A 111 -31.00 -13.60 39.41
CA LEU A 111 -29.89 -12.76 39.86
C LEU A 111 -30.39 -11.46 40.48
N SER A 112 -29.76 -11.03 41.58
CA SER A 112 -30.00 -9.69 42.13
C SER A 112 -29.40 -8.61 41.22
N ASN A 113 -29.89 -7.37 41.34
CA ASN A 113 -29.37 -6.25 40.54
C ASN A 113 -27.85 -6.03 40.73
N GLU A 114 -27.34 -6.22 41.95
CA GLU A 114 -25.89 -6.13 42.23
C GLU A 114 -25.09 -7.25 41.54
N GLN A 115 -25.63 -8.47 41.52
CA GLN A 115 -24.98 -9.60 40.84
C GLN A 115 -24.98 -9.42 39.32
N LYS A 116 -26.08 -8.89 38.74
CA LYS A 116 -26.16 -8.54 37.32
C LYS A 116 -25.10 -7.50 36.94
N LEU A 117 -24.96 -6.44 37.74
CA LEU A 117 -23.99 -5.36 37.51
C LEU A 117 -22.54 -5.86 37.57
N ALA A 118 -22.22 -6.70 38.55
CA ALA A 118 -20.89 -7.33 38.65
C ALA A 118 -20.58 -8.25 37.45
N LEU A 119 -21.55 -9.07 37.02
CA LEU A 119 -21.40 -9.96 35.86
C LEU A 119 -21.24 -9.19 34.55
N ILE A 120 -22.04 -8.14 34.33
CA ILE A 120 -21.93 -7.28 33.14
C ILE A 120 -20.55 -6.62 33.09
N THR A 121 -20.05 -6.13 34.21
CA THR A 121 -18.73 -5.48 34.30
C THR A 121 -17.60 -6.45 33.96
N GLU A 122 -17.64 -7.67 34.50
CA GLU A 122 -16.61 -8.68 34.20
C GLU A 122 -16.68 -9.15 32.74
N LYS A 123 -17.89 -9.36 32.19
CA LYS A 123 -18.11 -9.69 30.78
C LYS A 123 -17.60 -8.59 29.85
N TYR A 124 -17.88 -7.33 30.17
CA TYR A 124 -17.36 -6.17 29.46
C TYR A 124 -15.83 -6.19 29.42
N ARG A 125 -15.20 -6.39 30.58
CA ARG A 125 -13.74 -6.43 30.71
C ARG A 125 -13.13 -7.53 29.84
N ILE A 126 -13.68 -8.73 29.86
CA ILE A 126 -13.19 -9.87 29.07
C ILE A 126 -13.30 -9.60 27.56
N ILE A 127 -14.46 -9.11 27.10
CA ILE A 127 -14.71 -8.85 25.68
C ILE A 127 -13.84 -7.70 25.15
N THR A 128 -13.64 -6.65 25.96
CA THR A 128 -12.94 -5.42 25.56
C THR A 128 -11.41 -5.55 25.72
N LYS A 129 -10.92 -6.42 26.62
CA LYS A 129 -9.49 -6.55 26.97
C LYS A 129 -8.55 -6.66 25.76
N PRO A 130 -8.79 -7.51 24.75
CA PRO A 130 -7.89 -7.56 23.59
C PRO A 130 -7.89 -6.28 22.75
N ILE A 131 -9.00 -5.53 22.67
CA ILE A 131 -8.99 -4.22 21.98
C ILE A 131 -8.21 -3.19 22.80
N VAL A 132 -8.42 -3.15 24.12
CA VAL A 132 -7.67 -2.27 25.02
C VAL A 132 -6.17 -2.55 24.91
N PHE A 133 -5.77 -3.82 24.88
CA PHE A 133 -4.37 -4.22 24.72
C PHE A 133 -3.74 -3.66 23.44
N ILE A 134 -4.45 -3.73 22.31
CA ILE A 134 -3.98 -3.15 21.04
C ILE A 134 -3.82 -1.63 21.16
N LEU A 135 -4.79 -0.94 21.76
CA LEU A 135 -4.74 0.52 21.94
C LEU A 135 -3.60 0.93 22.90
N GLU A 136 -3.33 0.14 23.95
CA GLU A 136 -2.21 0.35 24.86
C GLU A 136 -0.86 0.17 24.15
N GLN A 137 -0.73 -0.81 23.27
CA GLN A 137 0.47 -0.99 22.44
C GLN A 137 0.67 0.19 21.47
N LEU A 138 -0.39 0.68 20.84
CA LEU A 138 -0.29 1.89 20.01
C LEU A 138 0.09 3.13 20.83
N GLN A 139 -0.47 3.23 22.03
CA GLN A 139 -0.17 4.31 22.96
C GLN A 139 1.28 4.22 23.44
N SER A 140 1.82 3.05 23.75
CA SER A 140 3.22 2.91 24.18
C SER A 140 4.20 3.38 23.10
N VAL A 141 3.92 3.07 21.82
CA VAL A 141 4.71 3.55 20.68
C VAL A 141 4.62 5.08 20.55
N THR A 142 3.42 5.65 20.61
CA THR A 142 3.20 7.09 20.40
C THR A 142 3.40 7.96 21.66
N ASN A 143 3.70 7.35 22.80
CA ASN A 143 4.13 8.02 24.03
C ASN A 143 5.64 8.30 24.08
N SER A 144 6.40 7.75 23.13
CA SER A 144 7.82 8.06 22.99
C SER A 144 8.07 9.56 22.74
N GLU A 145 9.28 10.03 23.03
CA GLU A 145 9.63 11.43 22.78
C GLU A 145 9.54 11.73 21.27
N PRO A 146 8.81 12.78 20.88
CA PRO A 146 8.69 13.15 19.47
C PRO A 146 10.03 13.69 18.96
N GLU A 147 10.53 13.12 17.88
CA GLU A 147 11.79 13.53 17.22
C GLU A 147 11.54 14.47 16.04
N THR A 148 10.31 14.47 15.50
CA THR A 148 9.92 15.27 14.33
C THR A 148 8.82 16.28 14.66
N PRO A 149 8.74 17.41 13.92
CA PRO A 149 7.64 18.35 14.05
C PRO A 149 6.26 17.70 13.89
N HIS A 150 6.13 16.73 12.98
CA HIS A 150 4.89 16.01 12.74
C HIS A 150 4.48 15.14 13.93
N GLU A 151 5.42 14.40 14.52
CA GLU A 151 5.20 13.61 15.75
C GLU A 151 4.79 14.50 16.93
N LYS A 152 5.46 15.65 17.10
CA LYS A 152 5.11 16.62 18.13
C LYS A 152 3.69 17.16 17.95
N LEU A 153 3.34 17.55 16.73
CA LEU A 153 1.99 18.02 16.40
C LEU A 153 0.92 16.95 16.64
N PHE A 154 1.21 15.69 16.33
CA PHE A 154 0.30 14.58 16.64
C PHE A 154 0.09 14.44 18.15
N ARG A 155 1.19 14.47 18.93
CA ARG A 155 1.14 14.38 20.40
C ARG A 155 0.30 15.50 20.99
N ASP A 156 0.60 16.74 20.62
CA ASP A 156 -0.08 17.94 21.13
C ASP A 156 -1.59 17.94 20.80
N GLN A 157 -1.99 17.38 19.65
CA GLN A 157 -3.39 17.34 19.21
C GLN A 157 -4.20 16.16 19.77
N HIS A 158 -3.57 14.99 19.94
CA HIS A 158 -4.30 13.74 20.11
C HIS A 158 -3.96 12.98 21.40
N HIS A 159 -2.82 13.23 22.05
CA HIS A 159 -2.35 12.43 23.19
C HIS A 159 -3.36 12.37 24.34
N GLU A 160 -3.82 13.54 24.81
CA GLU A 160 -4.81 13.61 25.89
C GLU A 160 -6.15 12.95 25.51
N THR A 161 -6.59 13.11 24.26
CA THR A 161 -7.81 12.46 23.78
C THR A 161 -7.65 10.94 23.74
N ILE A 162 -6.52 10.43 23.26
CA ILE A 162 -6.22 8.99 23.22
C ILE A 162 -6.18 8.43 24.63
N LYS A 163 -5.49 9.08 25.56
CA LYS A 163 -5.41 8.67 26.96
C LYS A 163 -6.79 8.58 27.60
N GLN A 164 -7.62 9.60 27.44
CA GLN A 164 -9.00 9.60 27.93
C GLN A 164 -9.86 8.49 27.30
N VAL A 165 -9.69 8.21 26.01
CA VAL A 165 -10.42 7.13 25.32
C VAL A 165 -10.02 5.77 25.88
N VAL A 166 -8.71 5.51 26.06
CA VAL A 166 -8.21 4.24 26.61
C VAL A 166 -8.65 4.07 28.07
N GLU A 167 -8.60 5.12 28.89
CA GLU A 167 -9.07 5.08 30.27
C GLU A 167 -10.58 4.81 30.36
N LYS A 168 -11.39 5.46 29.53
CA LYS A 168 -12.85 5.23 29.47
C LYS A 168 -13.22 3.83 28.98
N LEU A 169 -12.44 3.24 28.08
CA LEU A 169 -12.62 1.86 27.64
C LEU A 169 -12.19 0.84 28.69
N LYS A 170 -11.26 1.18 29.59
CA LYS A 170 -10.86 0.32 30.71
C LYS A 170 -11.88 0.35 31.84
N ASN A 171 -12.35 1.54 32.18
CA ASN A 171 -13.19 1.81 33.34
C ASN A 171 -14.48 2.51 32.89
N PRO A 172 -15.48 1.76 32.39
CA PRO A 172 -16.75 2.35 31.98
C PRO A 172 -17.55 2.83 33.21
N GLU A 173 -18.12 4.03 33.15
CA GLU A 173 -18.91 4.60 34.26
C GLU A 173 -20.26 3.89 34.45
N ASN A 174 -20.89 3.36 33.40
CA ASN A 174 -22.16 2.61 33.44
C ASN A 174 -22.28 1.61 32.26
N PRO A 175 -21.63 0.43 32.29
CA PRO A 175 -21.67 -0.54 31.19
C PRO A 175 -23.07 -1.16 30.96
N GLU A 176 -23.95 -1.08 31.96
CA GLU A 176 -25.26 -1.75 31.99
C GLU A 176 -26.39 -0.99 31.27
N LYS A 177 -26.33 0.35 31.19
CA LYS A 177 -27.42 1.16 30.62
C LYS A 177 -27.25 1.40 29.13
N ASN A 178 -26.03 1.65 28.66
CA ASN A 178 -25.74 1.96 27.26
C ASN A 178 -24.41 1.34 26.79
N PRO A 179 -24.42 0.07 26.37
CA PRO A 179 -23.21 -0.62 25.86
C PRO A 179 -22.59 0.13 24.68
N SER A 180 -23.44 0.69 23.82
CA SER A 180 -23.05 1.50 22.66
C SER A 180 -22.34 2.80 23.02
N GLU A 181 -22.55 3.36 24.21
CA GLU A 181 -21.90 4.60 24.68
C GLU A 181 -20.44 4.36 25.08
N CYS A 182 -20.12 3.16 25.59
CA CYS A 182 -18.76 2.80 25.99
C CYS A 182 -17.77 2.85 24.81
N TRP A 183 -18.25 2.58 23.59
CA TRP A 183 -17.44 2.58 22.37
C TRP A 183 -17.47 3.92 21.60
N GLN A 184 -18.35 4.87 21.97
CA GLN A 184 -18.43 6.17 21.30
C GLN A 184 -17.14 6.97 21.32
N PRO A 185 -16.37 7.04 22.43
CA PRO A 185 -15.11 7.77 22.46
C PRO A 185 -14.13 7.27 21.39
N LEU A 186 -14.05 5.94 21.21
CA LEU A 186 -13.21 5.32 20.19
C LEU A 186 -13.69 5.65 18.78
N LYS A 187 -15.00 5.60 18.55
CA LYS A 187 -15.61 5.95 17.25
C LYS A 187 -15.38 7.42 16.89
N ILE A 188 -15.48 8.32 17.87
CA ILE A 188 -15.20 9.75 17.68
C ILE A 188 -13.73 9.98 17.33
N LEU A 189 -12.81 9.32 18.04
CA LEU A 189 -11.37 9.38 17.72
C LEU A 189 -11.09 8.87 16.30
N GLN A 190 -11.64 7.71 15.95
CA GLN A 190 -11.50 7.12 14.61
C GLN A 190 -12.00 8.08 13.53
N ASN A 191 -13.19 8.67 13.71
CA ASN A 191 -13.77 9.64 12.78
C ASN A 191 -12.90 10.89 12.63
N LYS A 192 -12.35 11.42 13.73
CA LYS A 192 -11.44 12.59 13.69
C LYS A 192 -10.17 12.28 12.88
N LEU A 193 -9.54 11.14 13.12
CA LEU A 193 -8.35 10.70 12.37
C LEU A 193 -8.68 10.45 10.90
N GLN A 194 -9.82 9.79 10.62
CA GLN A 194 -10.27 9.52 9.27
C GLN A 194 -10.58 10.81 8.49
N GLN A 195 -11.30 11.76 9.09
CA GLN A 195 -11.59 13.04 8.44
C GLN A 195 -10.32 13.80 8.07
N LYS A 196 -9.31 13.83 8.95
CA LYS A 196 -8.01 14.45 8.67
C LYS A 196 -7.30 13.76 7.50
N ALA A 197 -7.31 12.42 7.48
CA ALA A 197 -6.65 11.62 6.45
C ALA A 197 -7.30 11.70 5.04
N HIS A 198 -8.54 12.18 4.92
CA HIS A 198 -9.23 12.40 3.65
C HIS A 198 -9.10 13.84 3.13
N LYS A 199 -8.55 14.77 3.93
CA LYS A 199 -8.32 16.14 3.46
C LYS A 199 -7.29 16.14 2.34
N ARG A 200 -7.46 17.02 1.35
CA ARG A 200 -6.50 17.18 0.23
C ARG A 200 -5.07 17.45 0.72
N THR A 201 -4.92 18.17 1.83
CA THR A 201 -3.63 18.46 2.46
C THR A 201 -2.92 17.20 2.97
N ALA A 202 -3.64 16.11 3.26
CA ALA A 202 -3.03 14.86 3.70
C ALA A 202 -2.25 14.15 2.58
N TYR A 203 -2.51 14.46 1.31
CA TYR A 203 -1.80 13.87 0.18
C TYR A 203 -0.48 14.59 -0.17
N SER A 204 -0.14 15.66 0.56
CA SER A 204 1.08 16.43 0.35
C SER A 204 1.73 16.73 1.69
N LEU A 205 2.83 16.05 1.97
CA LEU A 205 3.65 16.25 3.15
C LEU A 205 4.88 17.09 2.79
N LYS A 206 5.45 17.75 3.79
CA LYS A 206 6.76 18.38 3.66
C LYS A 206 7.80 17.54 4.37
N MET A 207 8.93 17.26 3.72
CA MET A 207 10.02 16.46 4.31
C MET A 207 10.47 17.03 5.65
N HIS A 208 10.59 18.36 5.77
CA HIS A 208 11.02 19.00 7.02
C HIS A 208 10.08 18.73 8.22
N ASP A 209 8.79 18.43 7.98
CA ASP A 209 7.84 18.14 9.06
C ASP A 209 7.99 16.69 9.52
N ILE A 210 8.27 15.76 8.59
CA ILE A 210 8.30 14.31 8.84
C ILE A 210 9.70 13.75 9.09
N SER A 211 10.75 14.41 8.61
CA SER A 211 12.15 14.14 8.92
C SER A 211 13.00 15.38 8.59
N PRO A 212 13.29 16.23 9.59
CA PRO A 212 14.22 17.35 9.44
C PRO A 212 15.61 16.92 9.00
N ILE A 213 16.02 15.71 9.36
CA ILE A 213 17.32 15.14 8.99
C ILE A 213 17.38 14.92 7.48
N LEU A 214 16.40 14.22 6.90
CA LEU A 214 16.35 14.01 5.44
C LEU A 214 16.21 15.33 4.68
N ALA A 215 15.43 16.28 5.20
CA ALA A 215 15.25 17.59 4.57
C ALA A 215 16.54 18.41 4.52
N ASN A 216 17.43 18.24 5.50
CA ASN A 216 18.71 18.95 5.61
C ASN A 216 19.89 18.16 5.03
N LEU A 217 19.69 16.92 4.55
CA LEU A 217 20.72 16.17 3.85
C LEU A 217 21.15 16.92 2.59
N LYS A 218 22.44 17.24 2.52
CA LYS A 218 23.08 17.92 1.39
C LYS A 218 24.44 17.30 1.09
N ASP A 219 24.75 17.22 -0.20
CA ASP A 219 26.02 16.79 -0.80
C ASP A 219 26.62 15.55 -0.12
N THR A 220 25.81 14.49 -0.07
CA THR A 220 26.18 13.25 0.63
C THR A 220 27.15 12.40 -0.19
N VAL A 221 27.84 11.47 0.50
CA VAL A 221 28.68 10.44 -0.14
C VAL A 221 27.90 9.13 -0.41
N ILE A 222 26.58 9.15 -0.19
CA ILE A 222 25.71 8.00 -0.36
C ILE A 222 25.43 7.80 -1.84
N ALA A 223 25.68 6.60 -2.36
CA ALA A 223 25.33 6.24 -3.73
C ALA A 223 23.80 6.21 -3.92
N MET A 224 23.33 6.63 -5.08
CA MET A 224 21.90 6.66 -5.40
C MET A 224 21.31 5.23 -5.38
N PRO A 225 20.22 4.97 -4.63
CA PRO A 225 19.65 3.63 -4.49
C PRO A 225 19.29 2.99 -5.83
N GLY A 226 19.73 1.75 -6.06
CA GLY A 226 19.40 1.01 -7.28
C GLY A 226 20.05 1.55 -8.56
N CYS A 227 21.02 2.46 -8.46
CA CYS A 227 21.81 2.95 -9.58
C CYS A 227 23.20 2.31 -9.59
N ASN A 228 23.62 1.76 -10.73
CA ASN A 228 24.95 1.14 -10.89
C ASN A 228 26.07 2.16 -11.19
N SER A 229 25.72 3.44 -11.33
CA SER A 229 26.66 4.53 -11.59
C SER A 229 27.15 5.17 -10.29
N LYS A 230 28.32 5.82 -10.32
CA LYS A 230 28.91 6.56 -9.18
C LYS A 230 28.20 7.89 -8.89
N ILE A 231 26.86 7.91 -8.96
CA ILE A 231 26.03 9.07 -8.66
C ILE A 231 25.73 9.04 -7.17
N THR A 232 25.96 10.16 -6.48
CA THR A 232 25.62 10.31 -5.07
C THR A 232 24.36 11.14 -4.89
N ILE A 233 23.73 11.03 -3.72
CA ILE A 233 22.58 11.87 -3.36
C ILE A 233 23.11 13.27 -3.02
N SER A 234 22.74 14.27 -3.84
CA SER A 234 22.95 15.68 -3.49
C SER A 234 21.98 16.09 -2.41
N HIS A 235 20.66 15.97 -2.61
CA HIS A 235 19.68 16.31 -1.57
C HIS A 235 18.34 15.63 -1.83
N VAL A 236 17.44 15.68 -0.84
CA VAL A 236 16.08 15.15 -0.93
C VAL A 236 15.09 16.29 -1.09
N SER A 237 14.09 16.12 -1.96
CA SER A 237 13.02 17.11 -2.13
C SER A 237 12.25 17.32 -0.83
N ASN A 238 11.96 18.59 -0.52
CA ASN A 238 11.08 18.90 0.60
C ASN A 238 9.61 18.57 0.33
N HIS A 239 9.22 18.25 -0.91
CA HIS A 239 7.86 17.87 -1.26
C HIS A 239 7.71 16.35 -1.33
N VAL A 240 6.78 15.80 -0.55
CA VAL A 240 6.45 14.37 -0.55
C VAL A 240 4.97 14.22 -0.90
N SER A 241 4.67 13.53 -2.00
CA SER A 241 3.30 13.27 -2.42
C SER A 241 2.84 11.88 -1.96
N ILE A 242 1.63 11.75 -1.45
CA ILE A 242 1.05 10.44 -1.11
C ILE A 242 0.09 10.02 -2.23
N LEU A 243 0.22 8.80 -2.74
CA LEU A 243 -0.67 8.32 -3.79
C LEU A 243 -2.04 7.88 -3.21
N PRO A 244 -3.16 8.18 -3.88
CA PRO A 244 -4.50 7.87 -3.40
C PRO A 244 -4.88 6.40 -3.64
N THR A 245 -4.10 5.48 -3.09
CA THR A 245 -4.36 4.04 -3.12
C THR A 245 -4.63 3.50 -1.71
N LYS A 246 -5.03 2.23 -1.60
CA LYS A 246 -5.30 1.57 -0.32
C LYS A 246 -4.09 1.61 0.62
N THR A 247 -2.88 1.41 0.09
CA THR A 247 -1.63 1.35 0.87
C THR A 247 -0.94 2.71 1.02
N LYS A 248 -1.50 3.79 0.46
CA LYS A 248 -1.01 5.17 0.58
C LYS A 248 0.52 5.31 0.49
N PRO A 249 1.17 4.79 -0.57
CA PRO A 249 2.61 4.86 -0.71
C PRO A 249 3.07 6.31 -0.94
N LYS A 250 4.29 6.61 -0.48
CA LYS A 250 4.87 7.96 -0.53
C LYS A 250 5.79 8.09 -1.74
N LYS A 251 5.55 9.07 -2.60
CA LYS A 251 6.43 9.43 -3.72
C LYS A 251 7.54 10.35 -3.21
N LEU A 252 8.76 9.82 -3.20
CA LEU A 252 9.97 10.52 -2.78
C LEU A 252 10.78 10.95 -4.01
N ILE A 253 11.42 12.11 -3.94
CA ILE A 253 12.23 12.67 -5.02
C ILE A 253 13.61 12.99 -4.46
N PHE A 254 14.64 12.41 -5.08
CA PHE A 254 16.05 12.61 -4.78
C PHE A 254 16.73 13.33 -5.93
N TYR A 255 17.70 14.18 -5.62
CA TYR A 255 18.53 14.86 -6.61
C TYR A 255 19.93 14.27 -6.57
N GLY A 256 20.41 13.83 -7.72
CA GLY A 256 21.76 13.27 -7.86
C GLY A 256 22.82 14.36 -7.99
N SER A 257 24.07 14.02 -7.70
CA SER A 257 25.24 14.87 -7.94
C SER A 257 25.45 15.25 -9.41
N ASN A 258 24.79 14.55 -10.33
CA ASN A 258 24.76 14.87 -11.77
C ASN A 258 23.64 15.85 -12.17
N GLY A 259 22.89 16.39 -11.20
CA GLY A 259 21.76 17.29 -11.43
C GLY A 259 20.49 16.60 -11.94
N LYS A 260 20.48 15.26 -12.08
CA LYS A 260 19.28 14.52 -12.48
C LYS A 260 18.40 14.22 -11.28
N THR A 261 17.10 14.15 -11.57
CA THR A 261 16.07 13.79 -10.59
C THR A 261 15.84 12.28 -10.60
N PHE A 262 15.79 11.68 -9.41
CA PHE A 262 15.50 10.27 -9.19
C PHE A 262 14.26 10.15 -8.32
N THR A 263 13.22 9.56 -8.87
CA THR A 263 11.93 9.43 -8.20
C THR A 263 11.77 7.99 -7.70
N TYR A 264 11.30 7.83 -6.47
CA TYR A 264 11.02 6.53 -5.88
C TYR A 264 9.60 6.49 -5.30
N LEU A 265 8.95 5.36 -5.48
CA LEU A 265 7.76 4.98 -4.74
C LEU A 265 8.19 4.26 -3.47
N PHE A 266 7.93 4.88 -2.33
CA PHE A 266 8.21 4.31 -1.03
C PHE A 266 6.98 3.57 -0.50
N LYS A 267 7.12 2.26 -0.31
CA LYS A 267 6.06 1.38 0.16
C LYS A 267 6.35 0.89 1.57
N GLY A 268 5.34 0.95 2.42
CA GLY A 268 5.35 0.43 3.78
C GLY A 268 4.27 -0.62 3.99
N LEU A 269 4.50 -1.51 4.97
CA LEU A 269 3.64 -2.66 5.27
C LEU A 269 3.53 -3.68 4.12
N GLU A 270 4.48 -3.66 3.19
CA GLU A 270 4.57 -4.59 2.05
C GLU A 270 5.98 -5.21 2.03
N ASP A 271 6.05 -6.52 1.80
CA ASP A 271 7.32 -7.22 1.57
C ASP A 271 7.71 -7.10 0.09
N LEU A 272 8.85 -6.46 -0.18
CA LEU A 272 9.35 -6.22 -1.54
C LEU A 272 10.47 -7.17 -1.96
N HIS A 273 10.82 -8.17 -1.14
CA HIS A 273 11.90 -9.10 -1.50
C HIS A 273 11.55 -9.93 -2.73
N LEU A 274 10.28 -10.34 -2.88
CA LEU A 274 9.85 -11.09 -4.05
C LEU A 274 10.00 -10.22 -5.32
N ASP A 275 9.52 -8.98 -5.30
CA ASP A 275 9.69 -8.03 -6.39
C ASP A 275 11.16 -7.82 -6.75
N GLU A 276 12.05 -7.68 -5.76
CA GLU A 276 13.49 -7.55 -5.97
C GLU A 276 14.09 -8.77 -6.69
N ARG A 277 13.70 -9.99 -6.31
CA ARG A 277 14.12 -11.23 -6.99
C ARG A 277 13.61 -11.31 -8.43
N ILE A 278 12.38 -10.87 -8.70
CA ILE A 278 11.86 -10.81 -10.07
C ILE A 278 12.69 -9.83 -10.90
N MET A 279 13.04 -8.65 -10.38
CA MET A 279 13.88 -7.69 -11.11
C MET A 279 15.30 -8.22 -11.38
N GLN A 280 15.87 -8.99 -10.45
CA GLN A 280 17.14 -9.69 -10.66
C GLN A 280 17.03 -10.73 -11.77
N PHE A 281 15.96 -11.53 -11.78
CA PHE A 281 15.71 -12.50 -12.84
C PHE A 281 15.65 -11.81 -14.21
N LEU A 282 14.93 -10.70 -14.33
CA LEU A 282 14.88 -9.93 -15.59
C LEU A 282 16.25 -9.41 -16.03
N THR A 283 17.11 -9.02 -15.07
CA THR A 283 18.49 -8.59 -15.34
C THR A 283 19.32 -9.73 -15.94
N ILE A 284 19.17 -10.94 -15.42
CA ILE A 284 19.83 -12.15 -15.94
C ILE A 284 19.31 -12.46 -17.35
N THR A 285 18.00 -12.43 -17.57
CA THR A 285 17.41 -12.67 -18.90
C THR A 285 17.90 -11.66 -19.93
N ASN A 286 17.99 -10.38 -19.57
CA ASN A 286 18.57 -9.35 -20.44
C ASN A 286 20.03 -9.63 -20.79
N SER A 287 20.81 -10.13 -19.83
CA SER A 287 22.22 -10.50 -20.07
C SER A 287 22.35 -11.66 -21.06
N MET A 288 21.40 -12.60 -21.05
CA MET A 288 21.34 -13.70 -22.03
C MET A 288 20.91 -13.20 -23.42
N MET A 289 19.93 -12.29 -23.49
CA MET A 289 19.42 -11.74 -24.75
C MET A 289 20.37 -10.75 -25.42
N ALA A 290 21.29 -10.13 -24.67
CA ALA A 290 22.28 -9.18 -25.16
C ALA A 290 23.25 -9.77 -26.20
N GLN A 291 23.29 -11.10 -26.36
CA GLN A 291 24.13 -11.79 -27.34
C GLN A 291 23.55 -11.78 -28.76
N THR A 292 22.31 -11.30 -28.94
CA THR A 292 21.63 -11.27 -30.24
C THR A 292 21.72 -9.89 -30.90
N ASP A 293 21.78 -9.85 -32.23
CA ASP A 293 21.76 -8.59 -33.01
C ASP A 293 20.40 -7.85 -32.93
N LEU A 294 19.40 -8.51 -32.35
CA LEU A 294 18.08 -7.94 -32.10
C LEU A 294 18.06 -7.34 -30.70
N ASN A 295 17.52 -6.12 -30.58
CA ASN A 295 17.42 -5.40 -29.30
C ASN A 295 16.27 -5.98 -28.43
N TYR A 296 16.37 -7.26 -28.06
CA TYR A 296 15.46 -7.90 -27.12
C TYR A 296 15.82 -7.49 -25.70
N ARG A 297 14.86 -6.85 -25.03
CA ARG A 297 15.04 -6.38 -23.66
C ARG A 297 13.73 -6.44 -22.90
N ALA A 298 13.78 -7.03 -21.71
CA ALA A 298 12.77 -6.88 -20.69
C ALA A 298 13.06 -5.61 -19.89
N ARG A 299 12.18 -4.61 -19.97
CA ARG A 299 12.30 -3.44 -19.10
C ARG A 299 12.12 -3.88 -17.64
N HIS A 300 13.02 -3.39 -16.79
CA HIS A 300 12.99 -3.66 -15.35
C HIS A 300 13.37 -2.38 -14.61
N TYR A 301 12.96 -2.30 -13.35
CA TYR A 301 13.22 -1.17 -12.47
C TYR A 301 13.92 -1.67 -11.19
N SER A 302 14.59 -0.77 -10.47
CA SER A 302 15.28 -1.16 -9.24
C SER A 302 14.32 -1.18 -8.06
N VAL A 303 14.35 -2.26 -7.29
CA VAL A 303 13.61 -2.44 -6.04
C VAL A 303 14.64 -2.60 -4.92
N ILE A 304 14.49 -1.81 -3.85
CA ILE A 304 15.40 -1.77 -2.71
C ILE A 304 14.61 -2.04 -1.43
N PRO A 305 14.57 -3.30 -0.95
CA PRO A 305 14.03 -3.62 0.36
C PRO A 305 14.83 -2.90 1.46
N LEU A 306 14.12 -2.27 2.40
CA LEU A 306 14.70 -1.56 3.56
C LEU A 306 14.41 -2.28 4.89
N GLY A 307 13.84 -3.48 4.80
CA GLY A 307 13.42 -4.32 5.91
C GLY A 307 12.38 -5.34 5.45
N PRO A 308 11.80 -6.12 6.37
CA PRO A 308 10.84 -7.17 6.03
C PRO A 308 9.50 -6.65 5.49
N ARG A 309 9.17 -5.37 5.72
CA ARG A 309 7.86 -4.78 5.40
C ARG A 309 7.94 -3.38 4.82
N SER A 310 9.07 -3.02 4.21
CA SER A 310 9.23 -1.69 3.62
C SER A 310 10.31 -1.69 2.56
N GLY A 311 10.18 -0.82 1.57
CA GLY A 311 11.26 -0.55 0.63
C GLY A 311 10.91 0.46 -0.44
N LEU A 312 11.90 0.73 -1.29
CA LEU A 312 11.82 1.70 -2.37
C LEU A 312 11.67 0.98 -3.71
N ILE A 313 10.77 1.47 -4.55
CA ILE A 313 10.62 1.05 -5.94
C ILE A 313 10.96 2.25 -6.81
N SER A 314 11.84 2.08 -7.80
CA SER A 314 12.18 3.16 -8.71
C SER A 314 10.97 3.53 -9.56
N TRP A 315 10.72 4.83 -9.70
CA TRP A 315 9.66 5.32 -10.55
C TRP A 315 10.10 5.33 -12.02
N VAL A 316 9.24 4.83 -12.90
CA VAL A 316 9.49 4.82 -14.34
C VAL A 316 8.78 6.00 -14.99
N ASP A 317 9.55 7.02 -15.35
CA ASP A 317 9.05 8.20 -16.06
C ASP A 317 8.78 7.92 -17.55
N GLY A 318 7.98 8.77 -18.19
CA GLY A 318 7.69 8.69 -19.63
C GLY A 318 6.72 7.58 -20.04
N THR A 319 6.22 6.78 -19.09
CA THR A 319 5.27 5.70 -19.37
C THR A 319 3.82 6.14 -19.14
N THR A 320 2.90 5.58 -19.92
CA THR A 320 1.46 5.79 -19.80
C THR A 320 0.75 4.45 -19.57
N PRO A 321 -0.05 4.30 -18.50
CA PRO A 321 -0.89 3.12 -18.33
C PRO A 321 -1.89 2.99 -19.47
N ILE A 322 -2.05 1.80 -20.05
CA ILE A 322 -2.97 1.55 -21.16
C ILE A 322 -4.42 1.93 -20.78
N PHE A 323 -4.80 1.75 -19.50
CA PHE A 323 -6.11 2.16 -19.00
C PHE A 323 -6.38 3.67 -19.18
N THR A 324 -5.34 4.50 -19.14
CA THR A 324 -5.44 5.94 -19.38
C THR A 324 -5.91 6.24 -20.79
N LEU A 325 -5.46 5.46 -21.78
CA LEU A 325 -5.87 5.61 -23.18
C LEU A 325 -7.36 5.29 -23.35
N TYR A 326 -7.82 4.18 -22.75
CA TYR A 326 -9.23 3.81 -22.75
C TYR A 326 -10.10 4.86 -22.06
N LYS A 327 -9.68 5.35 -20.89
CA LYS A 327 -10.40 6.39 -20.14
C LYS A 327 -10.50 7.71 -20.91
N ARG A 328 -9.42 8.13 -21.57
CA ARG A 328 -9.42 9.33 -22.44
C ARG A 328 -10.35 9.16 -23.63
N TRP A 329 -10.41 7.97 -24.22
CA TRP A 329 -11.39 7.69 -25.27
C TRP A 329 -12.83 7.80 -24.77
N GLN A 330 -13.17 7.19 -23.62
CA GLN A 330 -14.50 7.31 -23.03
C GLN A 330 -14.89 8.78 -22.76
N GLN A 331 -13.94 9.59 -22.27
CA GLN A 331 -14.13 11.03 -22.07
C GLN A 331 -14.46 11.75 -23.37
N ARG A 332 -13.77 11.42 -24.47
CA ARG A 332 -14.03 12.02 -25.79
C ARG A 332 -15.41 11.63 -26.33
N GLU A 333 -15.80 10.37 -26.22
CA GLU A 333 -17.13 9.92 -26.67
C GLU A 333 -18.26 10.57 -25.85
N ALA A 334 -18.10 10.61 -24.53
CA ALA A 334 -19.00 11.32 -23.62
C ALA A 334 -19.18 12.79 -24.01
N ALA A 335 -18.09 13.50 -24.31
CA ALA A 335 -18.12 14.90 -24.74
C ALA A 335 -18.81 15.09 -26.11
N LYS A 336 -18.62 14.15 -27.06
CA LYS A 336 -19.32 14.18 -28.37
C LYS A 336 -20.84 14.07 -28.21
N VAL A 337 -21.30 13.20 -27.30
CA VAL A 337 -22.73 13.04 -27.01
C VAL A 337 -23.30 14.30 -26.34
N ALA A 338 -22.59 14.85 -25.35
CA ALA A 338 -22.99 16.09 -24.67
C ALA A 338 -23.09 17.28 -25.64
N ASN A 339 -22.16 17.40 -26.59
CA ASN A 339 -22.19 18.46 -27.60
C ASN A 339 -23.37 18.33 -28.58
N LYS A 340 -23.88 17.11 -28.81
CA LYS A 340 -25.06 16.87 -29.65
C LYS A 340 -26.37 17.14 -28.89
N ASN A 341 -26.39 16.89 -27.58
CA ASN A 341 -27.56 17.05 -26.71
C ASN A 341 -27.26 17.92 -25.47
N PRO A 342 -27.25 19.25 -25.60
CA PRO A 342 -26.85 20.17 -24.51
C PRO A 342 -27.80 20.20 -23.31
N THR A 343 -28.98 19.56 -23.40
CA THR A 343 -29.95 19.41 -22.31
C THR A 343 -29.69 18.21 -21.39
N SER A 344 -28.82 17.27 -21.80
CA SER A 344 -28.35 16.21 -20.90
C SER A 344 -27.19 16.74 -20.05
N GLY A 345 -27.29 16.58 -18.73
CA GLY A 345 -26.25 17.05 -17.79
C GLY A 345 -24.86 16.46 -18.06
N ASN A 346 -23.87 16.86 -17.24
CA ASN A 346 -22.49 16.40 -17.40
C ASN A 346 -22.41 14.88 -17.61
N PRO A 347 -21.80 14.39 -18.71
CA PRO A 347 -21.82 12.98 -19.03
C PRO A 347 -21.00 12.21 -17.99
N GLN A 348 -21.67 11.36 -17.22
CA GLN A 348 -21.03 10.53 -16.20
C GLN A 348 -20.35 9.33 -16.87
N ILE A 349 -19.04 9.24 -16.71
CA ILE A 349 -18.27 8.09 -17.20
C ILE A 349 -18.46 6.94 -16.25
N LEU A 350 -19.05 5.86 -16.76
CA LEU A 350 -19.29 4.63 -16.01
C LEU A 350 -17.97 3.91 -15.72
N ARG A 351 -17.92 3.27 -14.55
CA ARG A 351 -16.80 2.40 -14.18
C ARG A 351 -16.85 1.10 -14.99
N PRO A 352 -15.72 0.41 -15.21
CA PRO A 352 -15.71 -0.88 -15.91
C PRO A 352 -16.70 -1.90 -15.33
N SER A 353 -16.82 -1.97 -14.01
CA SER A 353 -17.79 -2.84 -13.34
C SER A 353 -19.24 -2.48 -13.69
N GLU A 354 -19.57 -1.18 -13.70
CA GLU A 354 -20.92 -0.71 -14.03
C GLU A 354 -21.27 -1.02 -15.49
N LEU A 355 -20.33 -0.77 -16.42
CA LEU A 355 -20.50 -1.11 -17.84
C LEU A 355 -20.80 -2.60 -18.05
N PHE A 356 -20.03 -3.45 -17.36
CA PHE A 356 -20.21 -4.90 -17.43
C PHE A 356 -21.56 -5.35 -16.85
N TYR A 357 -21.91 -4.91 -15.64
CA TYR A 357 -23.16 -5.31 -14.98
C TYR A 357 -24.41 -4.76 -15.68
N ASN A 358 -24.34 -3.57 -16.28
CA ASN A 358 -25.47 -3.01 -17.05
C ASN A 358 -25.84 -3.88 -18.27
N LYS A 359 -24.87 -4.56 -18.87
CA LYS A 359 -25.09 -5.51 -19.98
C LYS A 359 -25.45 -6.91 -19.49
N LEU A 360 -24.82 -7.34 -18.39
CA LEU A 360 -24.99 -8.69 -17.86
C LEU A 360 -26.36 -8.89 -17.20
N ASN A 361 -26.81 -7.95 -16.35
CA ASN A 361 -28.00 -8.14 -15.52
C ASN A 361 -29.28 -8.38 -16.33
N PRO A 362 -29.57 -7.67 -17.44
CA PRO A 362 -30.73 -7.95 -18.28
C PRO A 362 -30.71 -9.38 -18.86
N LEU A 363 -29.55 -9.82 -19.37
CA LEU A 363 -29.40 -11.17 -19.95
C LEU A 363 -29.53 -12.28 -18.91
N LEU A 364 -29.07 -12.05 -17.67
CA LEU A 364 -29.25 -13.01 -16.57
C LEU A 364 -30.72 -13.09 -16.12
N GLN A 365 -31.47 -12.00 -16.18
CA GLN A 365 -32.90 -11.97 -15.88
C GLN A 365 -33.71 -12.73 -16.93
N GLU A 366 -33.35 -12.62 -18.21
CA GLU A 366 -34.01 -13.35 -19.30
C GLU A 366 -33.86 -14.88 -19.19
N ILE A 367 -32.72 -15.35 -18.67
CA ILE A 367 -32.37 -16.78 -18.57
C ILE A 367 -32.78 -17.40 -17.21
N TRP A 368 -33.41 -16.62 -16.32
CA TRP A 368 -33.87 -17.08 -14.99
C TRP A 368 -32.79 -17.78 -14.15
N VAL A 369 -31.62 -17.13 -14.01
CA VAL A 369 -30.58 -17.63 -13.10
C VAL A 369 -31.03 -17.46 -11.65
N LYS A 370 -31.09 -18.57 -10.90
CA LYS A 370 -31.61 -18.59 -9.51
C LYS A 370 -30.78 -17.76 -8.52
N ASN A 371 -29.47 -17.63 -8.76
CA ASN A 371 -28.57 -16.86 -7.90
C ASN A 371 -27.69 -15.93 -8.73
N VAL A 372 -28.13 -14.67 -8.88
CA VAL A 372 -27.44 -13.65 -9.69
C VAL A 372 -26.07 -13.30 -9.10
N ASP A 373 -25.90 -13.44 -7.78
CA ASP A 373 -24.66 -13.09 -7.07
C ASP A 373 -23.58 -14.18 -7.18
N ASN A 374 -23.96 -15.43 -7.48
CA ASN A 374 -23.00 -16.52 -7.62
C ASN A 374 -22.40 -16.57 -9.03
N ARG A 375 -21.22 -15.94 -9.20
CA ARG A 375 -20.48 -15.89 -10.48
C ARG A 375 -20.20 -17.26 -11.10
N ARG A 376 -20.10 -18.32 -10.29
CA ARG A 376 -19.83 -19.69 -10.79
C ARG A 376 -21.01 -20.28 -11.56
N GLU A 377 -22.22 -19.75 -11.34
CA GLU A 377 -23.45 -20.20 -11.99
C GLU A 377 -23.76 -19.42 -13.27
N TRP A 378 -22.95 -18.42 -13.62
CA TRP A 378 -23.19 -17.59 -14.80
C TRP A 378 -22.97 -18.36 -16.11
N PRO A 379 -23.95 -18.37 -17.04
CA PRO A 379 -23.82 -19.10 -18.30
C PRO A 379 -22.70 -18.54 -19.18
N LEU A 380 -21.79 -19.41 -19.64
CA LEU A 380 -20.71 -19.04 -20.56
C LEU A 380 -21.19 -18.34 -21.85
N PRO A 381 -22.32 -18.74 -22.49
CA PRO A 381 -22.82 -18.04 -23.69
C PRO A 381 -23.16 -16.58 -23.43
N VAL A 382 -23.74 -16.27 -22.26
CA VAL A 382 -24.08 -14.90 -21.85
C VAL A 382 -22.82 -14.07 -21.68
N LEU A 383 -21.80 -14.62 -21.00
CA LEU A 383 -20.52 -13.93 -20.82
C LEU A 383 -19.83 -13.63 -22.15
N LYS A 384 -19.88 -14.57 -23.10
CA LYS A 384 -19.36 -14.37 -24.46
C LYS A 384 -20.14 -13.30 -25.23
N GLN A 385 -21.46 -13.26 -25.08
CA GLN A 385 -22.30 -12.23 -25.68
C GLN A 385 -21.94 -10.85 -25.13
N VAL A 386 -21.90 -10.68 -23.81
CA VAL A 386 -21.52 -9.41 -23.16
C VAL A 386 -20.14 -8.94 -23.63
N LEU A 387 -19.16 -9.85 -23.70
CA LEU A 387 -17.82 -9.52 -24.19
C LEU A 387 -17.86 -9.03 -25.65
N THR A 388 -18.60 -9.73 -26.52
CA THR A 388 -18.70 -9.38 -27.94
C THR A 388 -19.36 -8.02 -28.14
N GLU A 389 -20.42 -7.71 -27.39
CA GLU A 389 -21.08 -6.40 -27.41
C GLU A 389 -20.13 -5.29 -26.96
N LEU A 390 -19.42 -5.46 -25.84
CA LEU A 390 -18.47 -4.46 -25.34
C LEU A 390 -17.27 -4.26 -26.28
N MET A 391 -16.82 -5.32 -26.95
CA MET A 391 -15.78 -5.25 -27.98
C MET A 391 -16.25 -4.47 -29.22
N ALA A 392 -17.52 -4.62 -29.62
CA ALA A 392 -18.08 -3.88 -30.75
C ALA A 392 -18.25 -2.38 -30.45
N GLU A 393 -18.47 -2.01 -29.20
CA GLU A 393 -18.58 -0.62 -28.75
C GLU A 393 -17.22 0.11 -28.68
N THR A 394 -16.11 -0.62 -28.57
CA THR A 394 -14.78 -0.05 -28.37
C THR A 394 -13.92 -0.20 -29.63
N PRO A 395 -13.29 0.87 -30.14
CA PRO A 395 -12.41 0.77 -31.30
C PRO A 395 -11.16 -0.07 -30.98
N ASN A 396 -10.75 -0.90 -31.95
CA ASN A 396 -9.61 -1.82 -31.81
C ASN A 396 -8.23 -1.18 -32.12
N ASP A 397 -8.20 0.10 -32.48
CA ASP A 397 -7.00 0.81 -32.96
C ASP A 397 -6.54 1.93 -32.02
N LEU A 398 -7.05 1.98 -30.79
CA LEU A 398 -6.71 3.02 -29.81
C LEU A 398 -5.20 3.15 -29.59
N LEU A 399 -4.53 2.06 -29.27
CA LEU A 399 -3.09 2.07 -29.03
C LEU A 399 -2.31 2.38 -30.31
N ALA A 400 -2.67 1.75 -31.43
CA ALA A 400 -1.99 1.94 -32.71
C ALA A 400 -2.04 3.41 -33.17
N LYS A 401 -3.19 4.08 -33.01
CA LYS A 401 -3.35 5.51 -33.31
C LYS A 401 -2.53 6.39 -32.37
N GLU A 402 -2.48 6.08 -31.09
CA GLU A 402 -1.68 6.86 -30.13
C GLU A 402 -0.18 6.74 -30.44
N LEU A 403 0.33 5.55 -30.80
CA LEU A 403 1.71 5.37 -31.26
C LEU A 403 2.00 6.16 -32.54
N TRP A 404 1.08 6.16 -33.51
CA TRP A 404 1.19 6.98 -34.73
C TRP A 404 1.26 8.48 -34.41
N CYS A 405 0.34 8.98 -33.58
CA CYS A 405 0.27 10.41 -33.23
C CYS A 405 1.49 10.91 -32.43
N HIS A 406 2.21 10.02 -31.73
CA HIS A 406 3.45 10.36 -31.02
C HIS A 406 4.69 10.26 -31.92
N SER A 407 4.58 9.69 -33.11
CA SER A 407 5.69 9.56 -34.06
C SER A 407 5.83 10.83 -34.89
N ILE A 408 7.06 11.31 -35.11
CA ILE A 408 7.35 12.50 -35.92
C ILE A 408 7.20 12.17 -37.41
N ASN A 409 7.54 10.94 -37.80
CA ASN A 409 7.46 10.48 -39.19
C ASN A 409 7.22 8.96 -39.28
N ALA A 410 6.98 8.46 -40.50
CA ALA A 410 6.67 7.05 -40.75
C ALA A 410 7.81 6.09 -40.39
N GLY A 411 9.07 6.51 -40.49
CA GLY A 411 10.23 5.69 -40.12
C GLY A 411 10.32 5.48 -38.61
N GLU A 412 10.11 6.54 -37.83
CA GLU A 412 10.03 6.45 -36.37
C GLU A 412 8.84 5.60 -35.92
N TRP A 413 7.67 5.79 -36.54
CA TRP A 413 6.50 4.97 -36.27
C TRP A 413 6.77 3.48 -36.49
N TRP A 414 7.41 3.12 -37.60
CA TRP A 414 7.78 1.75 -37.89
C TRP A 414 8.70 1.17 -36.80
N GLN A 415 9.68 1.96 -36.34
CA GLN A 415 10.59 1.54 -35.28
C GLN A 415 9.86 1.37 -33.94
N ILE A 416 8.96 2.27 -33.57
CA ILE A 416 8.14 2.20 -32.35
C ILE A 416 7.27 0.94 -32.36
N VAL A 417 6.58 0.66 -33.46
CA VAL A 417 5.73 -0.55 -33.61
C VAL A 417 6.57 -1.83 -33.52
N ARG A 418 7.77 -1.83 -34.13
CA ARG A 418 8.72 -2.93 -34.03
C ARG A 418 9.18 -3.15 -32.58
N ASN A 419 9.56 -2.09 -31.87
CA ASN A 419 9.97 -2.16 -30.46
C ASN A 419 8.83 -2.67 -29.57
N TYR A 420 7.61 -2.17 -29.77
CA TYR A 420 6.42 -2.66 -29.07
C TYR A 420 6.22 -4.17 -29.27
N SER A 421 6.32 -4.63 -30.51
CA SER A 421 6.16 -6.06 -30.84
C SER A 421 7.21 -6.92 -30.14
N TYR A 422 8.47 -6.48 -30.10
CA TYR A 422 9.54 -7.19 -29.39
C TYR A 422 9.36 -7.17 -27.88
N SER A 423 9.03 -6.01 -27.30
CA SER A 423 8.84 -5.85 -25.86
C SER A 423 7.69 -6.71 -25.34
N VAL A 424 6.56 -6.73 -26.06
CA VAL A 424 5.41 -7.58 -25.72
C VAL A 424 5.78 -9.06 -25.83
N ALA A 425 6.50 -9.47 -26.88
CA ALA A 425 6.91 -10.86 -27.05
C ALA A 425 7.81 -11.32 -25.90
N VAL A 426 8.84 -10.54 -25.57
CA VAL A 426 9.77 -10.83 -24.46
C VAL A 426 9.02 -10.91 -23.14
N MET A 427 8.21 -9.90 -22.80
CA MET A 427 7.47 -9.88 -21.54
C MET A 427 6.38 -10.96 -21.45
N SER A 428 5.80 -11.38 -22.58
CA SER A 428 4.81 -12.46 -22.62
C SER A 428 5.46 -13.83 -22.35
N VAL A 429 6.60 -14.11 -22.98
CA VAL A 429 7.34 -15.37 -22.76
C VAL A 429 7.87 -15.45 -21.33
N ILE A 430 8.49 -14.38 -20.85
CA ILE A 430 8.96 -14.31 -19.46
C ILE A 430 7.80 -14.44 -18.49
N GLY A 431 6.68 -13.74 -18.76
CA GLY A 431 5.50 -13.79 -17.92
C GLY A 431 4.89 -15.19 -17.83
N TYR A 432 4.90 -15.94 -18.94
CA TYR A 432 4.49 -17.34 -18.95
C TYR A 432 5.41 -18.23 -18.11
N ILE A 433 6.73 -18.07 -18.22
CA ILE A 433 7.71 -18.87 -17.47
C ILE A 433 7.61 -18.63 -15.96
N ILE A 434 7.51 -17.37 -15.54
CA ILE A 434 7.46 -16.99 -14.12
C ILE A 434 6.06 -17.24 -13.52
N GLY A 435 5.01 -17.29 -14.34
CA GLY A 435 3.63 -17.31 -13.86
C GLY A 435 3.14 -15.94 -13.40
N LEU A 436 3.58 -14.87 -14.08
CA LEU A 436 3.24 -13.50 -13.75
C LEU A 436 1.73 -13.22 -13.90
N GLY A 437 1.07 -12.85 -12.81
CA GLY A 437 -0.35 -12.48 -12.76
C GLY A 437 -0.62 -10.96 -12.87
N ASP A 438 -1.86 -10.57 -12.58
CA ASP A 438 -2.33 -9.17 -12.44
C ASP A 438 -2.07 -8.23 -13.64
N ARG A 439 -2.32 -8.74 -14.85
CA ARG A 439 -2.12 -8.03 -16.14
C ARG A 439 -3.18 -6.98 -16.47
N HIS A 440 -3.78 -6.34 -15.47
CA HIS A 440 -4.81 -5.34 -15.71
C HIS A 440 -4.23 -4.06 -16.33
N LEU A 441 -5.04 -3.27 -17.04
CA LEU A 441 -4.57 -2.13 -17.85
C LEU A 441 -3.91 -0.98 -17.05
N ASN A 442 -4.00 -0.97 -15.71
CA ASN A 442 -3.24 -0.04 -14.85
C ASN A 442 -1.80 -0.49 -14.57
N ASN A 443 -1.50 -1.79 -14.69
CA ASN A 443 -0.17 -2.38 -14.49
C ASN A 443 0.57 -2.57 -15.82
N MET A 444 -0.15 -2.52 -16.94
CA MET A 444 0.43 -2.50 -18.28
C MET A 444 0.71 -1.06 -18.67
N LEU A 445 1.98 -0.69 -18.62
CA LEU A 445 2.50 0.62 -18.97
C LEU A 445 3.08 0.56 -20.40
N VAL A 446 3.01 1.65 -21.14
CA VAL A 446 3.67 1.78 -22.44
C VAL A 446 4.34 3.14 -22.55
N ASP A 447 5.57 3.18 -23.03
CA ASP A 447 6.21 4.43 -23.42
C ASP A 447 5.85 4.72 -24.87
N LEU A 448 5.04 5.75 -25.09
CA LEU A 448 4.54 6.10 -26.42
C LEU A 448 5.63 6.64 -27.34
N SER A 449 6.78 7.04 -26.79
CA SER A 449 7.93 7.57 -27.54
C SER A 449 8.84 6.46 -28.07
N THR A 450 8.92 5.32 -27.37
CA THR A 450 9.84 4.23 -27.72
C THR A 450 9.13 2.94 -28.15
N GLY A 451 7.87 2.76 -27.74
CA GLY A 451 7.07 1.57 -27.97
C GLY A 451 7.27 0.45 -26.96
N GLU A 452 8.31 0.48 -26.11
CA GLU A 452 8.53 -0.63 -25.16
C GLU A 452 7.49 -0.63 -24.01
N VAL A 453 7.20 -1.81 -23.49
CA VAL A 453 6.15 -2.13 -22.49
C VAL A 453 6.78 -2.47 -21.14
#